data_AF-A0A9W2YDY9-F1
#
_entry.id   AF-A0A9W2YDY9-F1
#
_cell.length_a   1.000
_cell.length_b   1.000
_cell.length_c   1.000
_cell.angle_alpha   90.00
_cell.angle_beta   90.00
_cell.angle_gamma   90.00
#
_symmetry.space_group_name_H-M   'P 1'
#
loop_
_entity.id
_entity.type
_entity.pdbx_description
1 polymer ?
#
loop_
_entity_poly.entity_id
_entity_poly.type
_entity_poly.pdbx_seq_one_letter_code
_entity_poly.pdbx_strand_id
1 'polypeptide(L)'
;MVKSKPVSPEKGRPQSIDRKQAFKSPSKTPTKSPRNKLFSTPDLEHASPVKNLCRISSPAKKNLFGVQASPKRQQIVPPKCNSPRKSSVAMSSSQSLNDPLAEVQQILRQRISQHCFPPLIIGYEKEKSQLYDLIKRTATTGESNSLLVIGPRGCGKTMLISKVVDELLSSSTIRENLLLVKLNGLLQTNDKIALREITLQLQLENTVGDKVFGSFAETLQFLLQALKSGNQNSKPILFILDEFDLFAQHKNQTLLYNLFDIAQSAQAPICVIGVTCRLDVIELLEKRVKSRFSHRQLHLFNKLTLKQYREMCRQYLSLSNDFPCPDFVQKWNQNINDLLHEVSVKDILERQFSLSNDVRGLISLLTYPVCQISSSHPQVTAADFVMSFKFLSNDTKSSMLHGISTLELCLIIAMKHLTDIYEGEPFNFEMVYSEYLKFAKRRAGIQVYEKAVVMKAYEHLQALELIRGLNSSGSMTSGVQALKEYKLMTLLVHPAQLLDALQKYPNCPTEIKQWASQSIN
;
A
#
# COMPACT_ATOMS: atom_id res chain seq x y z
N MET A 1 17.17 45.78 64.72
CA MET A 1 16.02 45.97 63.82
C MET A 1 15.69 44.62 63.17
N VAL A 2 15.09 43.72 63.97
CA VAL A 2 13.75 43.11 63.78
C VAL A 2 13.72 42.19 62.53
N LYS A 3 14.06 40.88 62.63
CA LYS A 3 13.23 39.71 63.07
C LYS A 3 11.90 39.62 62.29
N SER A 4 11.34 38.51 61.80
CA SER A 4 11.58 37.06 61.84
C SER A 4 10.46 36.40 61.01
N LYS A 5 10.68 35.19 60.50
CA LYS A 5 9.68 34.19 60.01
C LYS A 5 8.51 33.98 61.01
N PRO A 6 7.60 32.99 60.80
CA PRO A 6 6.68 32.62 59.70
C PRO A 6 5.23 32.50 60.25
N VAL A 7 4.32 31.74 59.60
CA VAL A 7 3.23 30.88 60.16
C VAL A 7 1.90 30.98 59.38
N SER A 8 1.42 29.82 58.92
CA SER A 8 0.04 29.54 58.47
C SER A 8 -0.93 29.43 59.65
N PRO A 9 -2.25 29.55 59.46
CA PRO A 9 -3.08 28.49 60.03
C PRO A 9 -4.28 28.03 59.18
N GLU A 10 -4.72 26.84 59.57
CA GLU A 10 -5.86 26.00 59.19
C GLU A 10 -7.27 26.58 59.44
N LYS A 11 -8.24 25.88 58.81
CA LYS A 11 -9.61 25.50 59.28
C LYS A 11 -10.80 26.45 59.02
N GLY A 12 -11.84 25.88 58.38
CA GLY A 12 -13.23 26.30 58.55
C GLY A 12 -14.18 25.98 57.38
N ARG A 13 -14.83 24.80 57.39
CA ARG A 13 -16.15 24.56 56.75
C ARG A 13 -17.23 24.88 57.80
N PRO A 14 -18.46 25.32 57.46
CA PRO A 14 -19.50 24.38 56.99
C PRO A 14 -20.65 24.94 56.08
N GLN A 15 -21.43 24.02 55.50
CA GLN A 15 -22.89 24.02 55.17
C GLN A 15 -23.47 25.09 54.21
N SER A 16 -23.92 24.74 52.99
CA SER A 16 -25.22 24.17 52.56
C SER A 16 -26.45 25.08 52.77
N ILE A 17 -27.17 25.43 51.68
CA ILE A 17 -28.65 25.40 51.54
C ILE A 17 -29.05 25.78 50.10
N ASP A 18 -30.03 25.03 49.60
CA ASP A 18 -30.75 25.10 48.32
C ASP A 18 -31.44 26.43 47.99
N ARG A 19 -31.69 26.69 46.70
CA ARG A 19 -33.08 26.81 46.19
C ARG A 19 -33.21 26.79 44.66
N LYS A 20 -34.15 25.93 44.25
CA LYS A 20 -34.78 25.75 42.93
C LYS A 20 -35.79 26.89 42.62
N GLN A 21 -36.09 27.08 41.33
CA GLN A 21 -37.42 27.23 40.66
C GLN A 21 -37.20 28.01 39.35
N ALA A 22 -37.37 27.48 38.13
CA ALA A 22 -38.57 26.95 37.45
C ALA A 22 -39.72 27.96 37.38
N PHE A 23 -40.15 28.37 36.17
CA PHE A 23 -41.51 28.15 35.64
C PHE A 23 -41.79 28.80 34.26
N LYS A 24 -42.35 27.96 33.37
CA LYS A 24 -43.49 28.15 32.43
C LYS A 24 -43.45 29.10 31.20
N SER A 25 -43.76 28.46 30.07
CA SER A 25 -44.44 28.93 28.84
C SER A 25 -45.81 29.59 29.08
N PRO A 26 -46.35 30.36 28.11
CA PRO A 26 -47.37 29.79 27.22
C PRO A 26 -47.42 30.34 25.77
N SER A 27 -48.14 29.59 24.93
CA SER A 27 -48.55 29.83 23.53
C SER A 27 -49.62 30.93 23.34
N LYS A 28 -49.62 31.65 22.19
CA LYS A 28 -50.74 31.86 21.23
C LYS A 28 -50.41 32.97 20.20
N THR A 29 -50.72 32.69 18.92
CA THR A 29 -50.74 33.55 17.70
C THR A 29 -51.96 34.52 17.70
N PRO A 30 -52.36 35.31 16.64
CA PRO A 30 -51.82 35.54 15.26
C PRO A 30 -51.90 37.02 14.74
N THR A 31 -51.69 37.22 13.41
CA THR A 31 -52.13 38.34 12.52
C THR A 31 -51.11 39.51 12.31
N LYS A 32 -50.84 40.10 11.13
CA LYS A 32 -51.50 40.20 9.79
C LYS A 32 -50.45 40.37 8.66
N SER A 33 -50.69 39.74 7.50
CA SER A 33 -50.23 40.14 6.14
C SER A 33 -51.17 41.25 5.59
N PRO A 34 -50.91 42.00 4.48
CA PRO A 34 -51.00 41.45 3.10
C PRO A 34 -50.30 42.20 1.92
N ARG A 35 -50.07 41.47 0.80
CA ARG A 35 -50.50 41.79 -0.60
C ARG A 35 -49.88 40.75 -1.56
N ASN A 36 -50.62 39.74 -2.04
CA ASN A 36 -51.63 39.67 -3.12
C ASN A 36 -51.10 39.78 -4.57
N LYS A 37 -51.16 38.65 -5.30
CA LYS A 37 -52.14 38.34 -6.39
C LYS A 37 -51.92 36.87 -6.87
N LEU A 38 -52.78 35.91 -6.50
CA LEU A 38 -54.09 35.47 -7.06
C LEU A 38 -53.92 34.45 -8.22
N PHE A 39 -54.12 33.13 -8.00
CA PHE A 39 -55.38 32.30 -7.96
C PHE A 39 -55.80 31.86 -9.40
N SER A 40 -56.27 30.64 -9.71
CA SER A 40 -57.15 29.69 -9.01
C SER A 40 -57.18 28.28 -9.67
N THR A 41 -57.46 27.25 -8.86
CA THR A 41 -57.85 25.84 -9.16
C THR A 41 -59.39 25.73 -9.42
N PRO A 42 -60.07 24.59 -9.77
CA PRO A 42 -60.11 23.29 -9.04
C PRO A 42 -60.33 21.99 -9.85
N ASP A 43 -60.26 20.84 -9.14
CA ASP A 43 -60.50 19.45 -9.56
C ASP A 43 -61.99 19.06 -9.73
N LEU A 44 -62.30 18.01 -10.53
CA LEU A 44 -63.26 16.89 -10.25
C LEU A 44 -63.49 15.93 -11.47
N GLU A 45 -63.27 14.63 -11.22
CA GLU A 45 -64.02 13.39 -11.55
C GLU A 45 -64.40 12.85 -12.96
N HIS A 46 -64.18 11.51 -13.07
CA HIS A 46 -64.87 10.42 -13.81
C HIS A 46 -64.66 10.06 -15.32
N ALA A 47 -63.97 8.93 -15.52
CA ALA A 47 -64.34 7.70 -16.28
C ALA A 47 -64.42 7.63 -17.85
N SER A 48 -63.31 7.15 -18.47
CA SER A 48 -63.13 6.10 -19.55
C SER A 48 -63.88 6.14 -20.92
N PRO A 49 -63.56 5.30 -21.95
CA PRO A 49 -62.43 4.37 -22.18
C PRO A 49 -61.79 4.45 -23.60
N VAL A 50 -60.51 4.06 -23.82
CA VAL A 50 -60.10 3.44 -25.11
C VAL A 50 -58.91 2.48 -24.90
N LYS A 51 -59.09 1.23 -25.34
CA LYS A 51 -58.11 0.14 -25.45
C LYS A 51 -57.10 0.43 -26.58
N ASN A 52 -55.83 0.01 -26.43
CA ASN A 52 -55.22 -0.92 -27.39
C ASN A 52 -53.85 -1.41 -26.91
N LEU A 53 -53.75 -2.75 -26.84
CA LEU A 53 -52.55 -3.52 -26.58
C LEU A 53 -51.63 -3.49 -27.81
N CYS A 54 -50.33 -3.33 -27.60
CA CYS A 54 -49.31 -3.81 -28.54
C CYS A 54 -48.79 -5.18 -28.08
N ARG A 55 -49.16 -6.22 -28.84
CA ARG A 55 -48.46 -7.50 -28.98
C ARG A 55 -48.56 -7.87 -30.44
N ILE A 56 -47.45 -7.90 -31.19
CA ILE A 56 -47.35 -8.75 -32.40
C ILE A 56 -45.91 -9.28 -32.50
N SER A 57 -45.85 -10.61 -32.49
CA SER A 57 -44.77 -11.50 -32.87
C SER A 57 -44.67 -11.66 -34.40
N SER A 58 -43.43 -11.90 -34.87
CA SER A 58 -42.89 -12.60 -36.06
C SER A 58 -43.85 -13.19 -37.12
N PRO A 59 -43.41 -13.36 -38.39
CA PRO A 59 -42.82 -14.67 -38.74
C PRO A 59 -41.73 -14.68 -39.86
N ALA A 60 -41.15 -15.86 -40.02
CA ALA A 60 -39.94 -16.25 -40.77
C ALA A 60 -40.17 -16.78 -42.20
N LYS A 61 -39.07 -16.97 -42.96
CA LYS A 61 -38.66 -18.17 -43.77
C LYS A 61 -37.43 -17.80 -44.66
N LYS A 62 -36.26 -18.46 -44.54
CA LYS A 62 -35.76 -19.68 -45.24
C LYS A 62 -35.89 -19.58 -46.78
N ASN A 63 -34.86 -19.64 -47.63
CA ASN A 63 -33.83 -20.67 -47.87
C ASN A 63 -32.71 -20.08 -48.79
N LEU A 64 -31.41 -20.32 -48.53
CA LEU A 64 -30.55 -21.37 -49.13
C LEU A 64 -29.95 -20.99 -50.50
N PHE A 65 -28.65 -20.69 -50.57
CA PHE A 65 -27.67 -21.19 -51.56
C PHE A 65 -26.25 -20.79 -51.14
N GLY A 66 -25.33 -21.74 -51.27
CA GLY A 66 -23.97 -21.66 -50.75
C GLY A 66 -22.89 -21.24 -51.76
N VAL A 67 -21.73 -20.99 -51.16
CA VAL A 67 -20.36 -21.12 -51.69
C VAL A 67 -19.94 -20.15 -52.80
N GLN A 68 -19.14 -19.16 -52.43
CA GLN A 68 -17.84 -18.89 -53.07
C GLN A 68 -16.90 -18.11 -52.14
N ALA A 69 -15.61 -18.40 -52.31
CA ALA A 69 -14.52 -18.29 -51.34
C ALA A 69 -14.11 -16.86 -50.95
N SER A 70 -13.72 -16.69 -49.68
CA SER A 70 -13.04 -15.50 -49.16
C SER A 70 -11.52 -15.75 -49.09
N PRO A 71 -10.67 -14.73 -49.35
CA PRO A 71 -9.23 -14.88 -49.47
C PRO A 71 -8.53 -15.07 -48.11
N LYS A 72 -7.48 -15.90 -48.12
CA LYS A 72 -6.64 -16.26 -46.98
C LYS A 72 -6.04 -15.03 -46.30
N ARG A 73 -6.42 -14.78 -45.05
CA ARG A 73 -5.69 -13.91 -44.11
C ARG A 73 -4.53 -14.71 -43.52
N GLN A 74 -3.30 -14.32 -43.85
CA GLN A 74 -2.07 -14.92 -43.32
C GLN A 74 -2.04 -14.79 -41.80
N GLN A 75 -2.07 -15.93 -41.11
CA GLN A 75 -1.73 -16.04 -39.69
C GLN A 75 -0.20 -15.95 -39.57
N ILE A 76 0.29 -14.92 -38.88
CA ILE A 76 1.68 -14.86 -38.42
C ILE A 76 1.74 -15.76 -37.17
N VAL A 77 2.26 -16.97 -37.37
CA VAL A 77 2.54 -17.97 -36.33
C VAL A 77 3.93 -17.67 -35.77
N PRO A 78 4.15 -17.65 -34.43
CA PRO A 78 5.49 -17.53 -33.87
C PRO A 78 6.32 -18.78 -34.24
N PRO A 79 7.60 -18.64 -34.61
CA PRO A 79 8.37 -19.78 -35.09
C PRO A 79 8.64 -20.77 -33.95
N LYS A 80 8.33 -22.05 -34.22
CA LYS A 80 8.71 -23.21 -33.41
C LYS A 80 10.24 -23.30 -33.37
N CYS A 81 10.82 -23.22 -32.17
CA CYS A 81 12.22 -23.60 -31.96
C CYS A 81 12.32 -25.14 -32.00
N ASN A 82 12.90 -25.65 -33.08
CA ASN A 82 13.36 -27.03 -33.15
C ASN A 82 14.60 -27.19 -32.26
N SER A 83 14.52 -28.14 -31.34
CA SER A 83 15.64 -28.60 -30.51
C SER A 83 16.80 -29.12 -31.37
N PRO A 84 18.04 -28.61 -31.22
CA PRO A 84 19.21 -29.31 -31.70
C PRO A 84 19.59 -30.46 -30.74
N ARG A 85 20.02 -31.54 -31.38
CA ARG A 85 20.53 -32.78 -30.79
C ARG A 85 21.55 -32.55 -29.67
N LYS A 86 21.47 -33.43 -28.68
CA LYS A 86 22.51 -33.74 -27.68
C LYS A 86 23.89 -33.76 -28.34
N SER A 87 24.70 -32.74 -28.08
CA SER A 87 26.16 -32.86 -28.14
C SER A 87 26.63 -32.93 -26.69
N SER A 88 27.33 -34.01 -26.40
CA SER A 88 27.99 -34.33 -25.14
C SER A 88 28.96 -33.21 -24.77
N VAL A 89 28.56 -32.34 -23.86
CA VAL A 89 29.51 -31.50 -23.12
C VAL A 89 30.07 -32.40 -22.02
N ALA A 90 31.28 -32.86 -22.25
CA ALA A 90 32.10 -33.55 -21.28
C ALA A 90 32.17 -32.70 -20.00
N MET A 91 31.91 -33.35 -18.86
CA MET A 91 32.28 -32.85 -17.54
C MET A 91 33.78 -32.55 -17.57
N SER A 92 34.12 -31.27 -17.73
CA SER A 92 35.41 -30.75 -17.34
C SER A 92 35.22 -30.17 -15.95
N SER A 93 35.63 -30.97 -14.98
CA SER A 93 36.02 -30.53 -13.66
C SER A 93 37.05 -29.40 -13.77
N SER A 94 36.59 -28.16 -13.67
CA SER A 94 37.43 -27.02 -13.36
C SER A 94 36.87 -26.36 -12.11
N GLN A 95 37.53 -26.61 -10.98
CA GLN A 95 37.42 -25.84 -9.76
C GLN A 95 37.58 -24.35 -10.12
N SER A 96 36.50 -23.56 -10.11
CA SER A 96 36.59 -22.11 -10.17
C SER A 96 36.60 -21.59 -8.73
N LEU A 97 37.73 -21.03 -8.34
CA LEU A 97 37.99 -20.32 -7.08
C LEU A 97 36.75 -19.60 -6.55
N ASN A 98 36.31 -19.95 -5.34
CA ASN A 98 35.28 -19.20 -4.59
C ASN A 98 35.77 -17.76 -4.41
N ASP A 99 35.31 -16.82 -5.23
CA ASP A 99 35.57 -15.40 -5.00
C ASP A 99 34.81 -14.99 -3.72
N PRO A 100 35.52 -14.69 -2.60
CA PRO A 100 34.87 -14.36 -1.34
C PRO A 100 33.94 -13.15 -1.49
N LEU A 101 34.21 -12.26 -2.46
CA LEU A 101 33.40 -11.08 -2.70
C LEU A 101 32.03 -11.40 -3.31
N ALA A 102 31.98 -12.39 -4.20
CA ALA A 102 30.72 -12.84 -4.81
C ALA A 102 29.80 -13.47 -3.76
N GLU A 103 30.38 -14.25 -2.84
CA GLU A 103 29.65 -14.86 -1.72
C GLU A 103 29.11 -13.80 -0.75
N VAL A 104 29.93 -12.78 -0.44
CA VAL A 104 29.52 -11.61 0.36
C VAL A 104 28.34 -10.90 -0.29
N GLN A 105 28.44 -10.62 -1.58
CA GLN A 105 27.35 -9.97 -2.30
C GLN A 105 26.08 -10.81 -2.27
N GLN A 106 26.18 -12.13 -2.44
CA GLN A 106 25.03 -13.04 -2.36
C GLN A 106 24.37 -13.00 -0.98
N ILE A 107 25.16 -13.08 0.11
CA ILE A 107 24.67 -13.02 1.49
C ILE A 107 23.96 -11.68 1.75
N LEU A 108 24.60 -10.57 1.39
CA LEU A 108 24.04 -9.23 1.61
C LEU A 108 22.78 -9.01 0.77
N ARG A 109 22.75 -9.46 -0.49
CA ARG A 109 21.55 -9.40 -1.33
C ARG A 109 20.42 -10.25 -0.77
N GLN A 110 20.69 -11.44 -0.24
CA GLN A 110 19.68 -12.30 0.40
C GLN A 110 19.06 -11.64 1.65
N ARG A 111 19.86 -10.89 2.43
CA ARG A 111 19.36 -10.12 3.58
C ARG A 111 18.51 -8.92 3.14
N ILE A 112 18.98 -8.15 2.16
CA ILE A 112 18.27 -6.96 1.65
C ILE A 112 16.97 -7.35 0.95
N SER A 113 16.98 -8.43 0.16
CA SER A 113 15.79 -8.97 -0.51
C SER A 113 14.81 -9.68 0.45
N GLN A 114 15.12 -9.72 1.76
CA GLN A 114 14.28 -10.32 2.80
C GLN A 114 14.06 -11.84 2.63
N HIS A 115 14.88 -12.51 1.81
CA HIS A 115 14.91 -13.97 1.71
C HIS A 115 15.55 -14.62 2.95
N CYS A 116 16.50 -13.92 3.57
CA CYS A 116 17.03 -14.26 4.88
C CYS A 116 16.67 -13.16 5.88
N PHE A 117 16.06 -13.54 7.01
CA PHE A 117 15.77 -12.59 8.07
C PHE A 117 17.06 -12.05 8.68
N PRO A 118 17.08 -10.77 9.10
CA PRO A 118 18.22 -10.23 9.82
C PRO A 118 18.45 -11.03 11.12
N PRO A 119 19.72 -11.20 11.54
CA PRO A 119 20.07 -12.02 12.69
C PRO A 119 19.43 -11.53 13.99
N LEU A 120 19.16 -10.22 14.11
CA LEU A 120 18.60 -9.60 15.30
C LEU A 120 17.40 -8.71 14.97
N ILE A 121 16.38 -8.78 15.84
CA ILE A 121 15.24 -7.87 15.82
C ILE A 121 15.47 -6.87 16.94
N ILE A 122 15.87 -5.64 16.61
CA ILE A 122 16.14 -4.62 17.62
C ILE A 122 14.83 -3.94 18.04
N GLY A 123 14.65 -3.76 19.35
CA GLY A 123 13.61 -2.90 19.92
C GLY A 123 12.26 -3.57 20.21
N TYR A 124 12.06 -4.82 19.78
CA TYR A 124 10.79 -5.56 19.94
C TYR A 124 10.87 -6.76 20.89
N GLU A 125 11.81 -6.75 21.85
CA GLU A 125 12.05 -7.90 22.73
C GLU A 125 10.82 -8.25 23.60
N LYS A 126 10.14 -7.23 24.14
CA LYS A 126 8.94 -7.42 24.97
C LYS A 126 7.80 -8.00 24.13
N GLU A 127 7.58 -7.42 22.96
CA GLU A 127 6.52 -7.82 22.03
C GLU A 127 6.79 -9.24 21.48
N LYS A 128 8.07 -9.56 21.20
CA LYS A 128 8.51 -10.90 20.81
C LYS A 128 8.24 -11.93 21.92
N SER A 129 8.61 -11.62 23.16
CA SER A 129 8.39 -12.53 24.31
C SER A 129 6.90 -12.80 24.52
N GLN A 130 6.05 -11.76 24.46
CA GLN A 130 4.61 -11.90 24.59
C GLN A 130 4.01 -12.79 23.50
N LEU A 131 4.45 -12.62 22.25
CA LEU A 131 4.02 -13.46 21.14
C LEU A 131 4.48 -14.91 21.30
N TYR A 132 5.74 -15.11 21.68
CA TYR A 132 6.35 -16.42 21.90
C TYR A 132 5.61 -17.18 23.01
N ASP A 133 5.36 -16.54 24.15
CA ASP A 133 4.65 -17.16 25.27
C ASP A 133 3.22 -17.56 24.88
N LEU A 134 2.52 -16.73 24.10
CA LEU A 134 1.17 -17.00 23.66
C LEU A 134 1.11 -18.24 22.73
N ILE A 135 1.98 -18.30 21.73
CA ILE A 135 2.01 -19.44 20.80
C ILE A 135 2.50 -20.70 21.53
N LYS A 136 3.48 -20.58 22.43
CA LYS A 136 3.98 -21.70 23.24
C LYS A 136 2.89 -22.29 24.14
N ARG A 137 2.06 -21.45 24.78
CA ARG A 137 0.90 -21.90 25.56
C ARG A 137 -0.09 -22.63 24.68
N THR A 138 -0.49 -22.09 23.54
CA THR A 138 -1.40 -22.81 22.64
C THR A 138 -0.83 -24.16 22.19
N ALA A 139 0.47 -24.24 21.90
CA ALA A 139 1.10 -25.48 21.48
C ALA A 139 1.24 -26.52 22.62
N THR A 140 1.48 -26.09 23.86
CA THR A 140 1.80 -26.98 24.99
C THR A 140 0.58 -27.27 25.87
N THR A 141 -0.16 -26.23 26.26
CA THR A 141 -1.33 -26.32 27.15
C THR A 141 -2.64 -26.49 26.40
N GLY A 142 -2.66 -26.31 25.07
CA GLY A 142 -3.87 -26.40 24.26
C GLY A 142 -4.83 -25.21 24.46
N GLU A 143 -4.36 -24.11 25.04
CA GLU A 143 -5.16 -22.90 25.21
C GLU A 143 -5.48 -22.25 23.87
N SER A 144 -6.76 -21.92 23.66
CA SER A 144 -7.17 -21.17 22.48
C SER A 144 -7.03 -19.66 22.72
N ASN A 145 -6.42 -18.96 21.76
CA ASN A 145 -6.07 -17.55 21.90
C ASN A 145 -6.36 -16.78 20.60
N SER A 146 -6.72 -15.51 20.73
CA SER A 146 -6.76 -14.57 19.61
C SER A 146 -5.86 -13.38 19.89
N LEU A 147 -5.14 -12.89 18.88
CA LEU A 147 -4.23 -11.76 19.00
C LEU A 147 -4.29 -10.91 17.72
N LEU A 148 -4.32 -9.59 17.86
CA LEU A 148 -4.13 -8.67 16.74
C LEU A 148 -2.79 -7.95 16.86
N VAL A 149 -1.94 -8.10 15.85
CA VAL A 149 -0.65 -7.43 15.71
C VAL A 149 -0.85 -6.20 14.82
N ILE A 150 -0.77 -5.02 15.43
CA ILE A 150 -1.10 -3.74 14.80
C ILE A 150 0.17 -2.89 14.73
N GLY A 151 0.45 -2.28 13.58
CA GLY A 151 1.57 -1.34 13.46
C GLY A 151 1.74 -0.82 12.04
N PRO A 152 2.51 0.26 11.81
CA PRO A 152 2.70 0.82 10.48
C PRO A 152 3.28 -0.20 9.49
N ARG A 153 3.11 0.08 8.20
CA ARG A 153 3.76 -0.71 7.15
C ARG A 153 5.28 -0.54 7.28
N GLY A 154 6.02 -1.64 7.42
CA GLY A 154 7.48 -1.64 7.39
C GLY A 154 8.17 -1.74 8.75
N CYS A 155 7.41 -1.88 9.83
CA CYS A 155 7.98 -2.15 11.17
C CYS A 155 8.38 -3.61 11.41
N GLY A 156 8.22 -4.51 10.43
CA GLY A 156 8.67 -5.90 10.56
C GLY A 156 7.69 -6.85 11.28
N LYS A 157 6.38 -6.59 11.23
CA LYS A 157 5.35 -7.45 11.85
C LYS A 157 5.46 -8.93 11.43
N THR A 158 5.48 -9.17 10.12
CA THR A 158 5.58 -10.52 9.54
C THR A 158 6.92 -11.18 9.86
N MET A 159 8.01 -10.39 9.92
CA MET A 159 9.33 -10.87 10.33
C MET A 159 9.34 -11.32 11.79
N LEU A 160 8.73 -10.54 12.70
CA LEU A 160 8.64 -10.87 14.11
C LEU A 160 7.86 -12.18 14.32
N ILE A 161 6.72 -12.33 13.64
CA ILE A 161 5.92 -13.55 13.71
C ILE A 161 6.68 -14.74 13.14
N SER A 162 7.30 -14.59 11.96
CA SER A 162 8.07 -15.68 11.33
C SER A 162 9.23 -16.14 12.21
N LYS A 163 9.99 -15.21 12.79
CA LYS A 163 11.09 -15.56 13.70
C LYS A 163 10.63 -16.30 14.95
N VAL A 164 9.51 -15.87 15.54
CA VAL A 164 8.93 -16.56 16.71
C VAL A 164 8.44 -17.95 16.33
N VAL A 165 7.83 -18.11 15.16
CA VAL A 165 7.39 -19.42 14.65
C VAL A 165 8.59 -20.33 14.38
N ASP A 166 9.65 -19.83 13.73
CA ASP A 166 10.87 -20.59 13.44
C ASP A 166 11.59 -21.05 14.73
N GLU A 167 11.64 -20.17 15.75
CA GLU A 167 12.20 -20.49 17.07
C GLU A 167 11.38 -21.57 17.79
N LEU A 168 10.05 -21.53 17.68
CA LEU A 168 9.17 -22.55 18.26
C LEU A 168 9.24 -23.88 17.51
N LEU A 169 9.32 -23.85 16.19
CA LEU A 169 9.46 -25.05 15.33
C LEU A 169 10.82 -25.71 15.44
N SER A 170 11.81 -25.03 16.04
CA SER A 170 13.10 -25.64 16.38
C SER A 170 12.95 -26.70 17.50
N SER A 171 11.88 -26.63 18.30
CA SER A 171 11.55 -27.67 19.28
C SER A 171 10.81 -28.83 18.59
N SER A 172 11.41 -30.02 18.60
CA SER A 172 10.86 -31.21 17.91
C SER A 172 9.43 -31.57 18.34
N THR A 173 9.12 -31.47 19.63
CA THR A 173 7.79 -31.75 20.19
C THR A 173 6.70 -30.80 19.68
N ILE A 174 7.03 -29.53 19.42
CA ILE A 174 6.08 -28.54 18.91
C ILE A 174 5.91 -28.71 17.40
N ARG A 175 7.00 -28.99 16.68
CA ARG A 175 7.01 -29.16 15.22
C ARG A 175 6.06 -30.26 14.74
N GLU A 176 5.98 -31.38 15.44
CA GLU A 176 5.13 -32.52 15.02
C GLU A 176 3.64 -32.31 15.35
N ASN A 177 3.36 -31.44 16.32
CA ASN A 177 2.01 -31.23 16.85
C ASN A 177 1.33 -29.97 16.32
N LEU A 178 2.09 -28.90 16.04
CA LEU A 178 1.54 -27.61 15.62
C LEU A 178 1.30 -27.56 14.10
N LEU A 179 0.05 -27.39 13.71
CA LEU A 179 -0.34 -27.14 12.32
C LEU A 179 -0.37 -25.64 12.05
N LEU A 180 0.32 -25.20 11.02
CA LEU A 180 0.43 -23.79 10.64
C LEU A 180 -0.45 -23.52 9.41
N VAL A 181 -1.35 -22.55 9.54
CA VAL A 181 -2.19 -22.07 8.44
C VAL A 181 -1.94 -20.59 8.22
N LYS A 182 -1.47 -20.21 7.02
CA LYS A 182 -1.22 -18.83 6.62
C LYS A 182 -2.24 -18.40 5.56
N LEU A 183 -2.99 -17.36 5.86
CA LEU A 183 -3.93 -16.73 4.94
C LEU A 183 -3.53 -15.26 4.75
N ASN A 184 -3.74 -14.75 3.54
CA ASN A 184 -3.45 -13.38 3.15
C ASN A 184 -4.68 -12.77 2.49
N GLY A 185 -5.18 -11.64 3.03
CA GLY A 185 -6.38 -10.97 2.53
C GLY A 185 -6.29 -10.51 1.07
N LEU A 186 -5.08 -10.37 0.52
CA LEU A 186 -4.87 -10.06 -0.91
C LEU A 186 -5.10 -11.28 -1.82
N LEU A 187 -4.78 -12.49 -1.34
CA LEU A 187 -4.93 -13.73 -2.10
C LEU A 187 -6.34 -14.30 -1.92
N GLN A 188 -6.82 -14.36 -0.69
CA GLN A 188 -8.13 -14.91 -0.36
C GLN A 188 -9.18 -13.80 -0.24
N THR A 189 -9.63 -13.32 -1.39
CA THR A 189 -10.65 -12.25 -1.51
C THR A 189 -12.07 -12.66 -1.08
N ASN A 190 -12.31 -13.96 -0.88
CA ASN A 190 -13.60 -14.51 -0.48
C ASN A 190 -13.43 -15.61 0.56
N ASP A 191 -14.38 -15.72 1.48
CA ASP A 191 -14.40 -16.75 2.54
C ASP A 191 -14.34 -18.18 1.98
N LYS A 192 -14.94 -18.43 0.80
CA LYS A 192 -14.87 -19.74 0.14
C LYS A 192 -13.45 -20.11 -0.31
N ILE A 193 -12.70 -19.12 -0.81
CA ILE A 193 -11.30 -19.32 -1.24
C ILE A 193 -10.44 -19.55 0.00
N ALA A 194 -10.67 -18.78 1.08
CA ALA A 194 -10.02 -19.00 2.36
C ALA A 194 -10.25 -20.41 2.91
N LEU A 195 -11.50 -20.90 2.88
CA LEU A 195 -11.81 -22.25 3.37
C LEU A 195 -11.14 -23.35 2.54
N ARG A 196 -11.11 -23.18 1.21
CA ARG A 196 -10.37 -24.09 0.33
C ARG A 196 -8.89 -24.11 0.71
N GLU A 197 -8.29 -22.94 0.86
CA GLU A 197 -6.88 -22.81 1.25
C GLU A 197 -6.58 -23.45 2.62
N ILE A 198 -7.45 -23.24 3.62
CA ILE A 198 -7.34 -23.90 4.93
C ILE A 198 -7.34 -25.43 4.75
N THR A 199 -8.21 -25.96 3.90
CA THR A 199 -8.32 -27.40 3.63
C THR A 199 -7.06 -27.95 2.96
N LEU A 200 -6.50 -27.20 1.98
CA LEU A 200 -5.25 -27.55 1.30
C LEU A 200 -4.08 -27.57 2.30
N GLN A 201 -3.92 -26.51 3.11
CA GLN A 201 -2.79 -26.38 4.06
C GLN A 201 -2.87 -27.40 5.21
N LEU A 202 -4.07 -27.81 5.61
CA LEU A 202 -4.27 -28.87 6.61
C LEU A 202 -4.16 -30.29 6.01
N GLN A 203 -3.93 -30.44 4.70
CA GLN A 203 -3.82 -31.72 3.99
C GLN A 203 -5.07 -32.61 4.14
N LEU A 204 -6.25 -32.00 4.23
CA LEU A 204 -7.55 -32.67 4.40
C LEU A 204 -8.34 -32.78 3.09
N GLU A 205 -7.70 -32.60 1.94
CA GLU A 205 -8.36 -32.68 0.63
C GLU A 205 -9.05 -34.04 0.40
N ASN A 206 -8.36 -35.12 0.75
CA ASN A 206 -8.85 -36.49 0.54
C ASN A 206 -10.04 -36.85 1.43
N THR A 207 -10.23 -36.15 2.56
CA THR A 207 -11.35 -36.41 3.48
C THR A 207 -12.58 -35.55 3.15
N VAL A 208 -12.38 -34.48 2.39
CA VAL A 208 -13.41 -33.48 2.04
C VAL A 208 -13.95 -33.66 0.62
N GLY A 209 -13.18 -34.26 -0.31
CA GLY A 209 -13.46 -34.29 -1.75
C GLY A 209 -14.87 -34.75 -2.17
N ASP A 210 -15.49 -35.67 -1.42
CA ASP A 210 -16.81 -36.21 -1.75
C ASP A 210 -17.98 -35.64 -0.91
N LYS A 211 -17.70 -34.72 0.03
CA LYS A 211 -18.71 -34.21 0.97
C LYS A 211 -19.17 -32.81 0.60
N VAL A 212 -20.47 -32.68 0.33
CA VAL A 212 -21.14 -31.39 0.17
C VAL A 212 -21.61 -30.91 1.55
N PHE A 213 -21.00 -29.84 2.05
CA PHE A 213 -21.40 -29.22 3.32
C PHE A 213 -22.44 -28.13 3.07
N GLY A 214 -23.47 -28.06 3.91
CA GLY A 214 -24.55 -27.08 3.78
C GLY A 214 -24.12 -25.68 4.24
N SER A 215 -23.33 -25.62 5.32
CA SER A 215 -22.84 -24.35 5.88
C SER A 215 -21.31 -24.27 5.99
N PHE A 216 -20.81 -23.03 6.00
CA PHE A 216 -19.39 -22.74 6.21
C PHE A 216 -18.91 -23.26 7.58
N ALA A 217 -19.74 -23.09 8.62
CA ALA A 217 -19.44 -23.52 9.98
C ALA A 217 -19.31 -25.04 10.07
N GLU A 218 -20.22 -25.80 9.44
CA GLU A 218 -20.13 -27.27 9.37
C GLU A 218 -18.85 -27.73 8.69
N THR A 219 -18.45 -27.08 7.60
CA THR A 219 -17.21 -27.45 6.89
C THR A 219 -16.00 -27.25 7.79
N LEU A 220 -15.91 -26.10 8.47
CA LEU A 220 -14.80 -25.79 9.36
C LEU A 220 -14.80 -26.71 10.59
N GLN A 221 -15.95 -26.98 11.19
CA GLN A 221 -16.07 -27.92 12.30
C GLN A 221 -15.70 -29.34 11.88
N PHE A 222 -16.11 -29.78 10.69
CA PHE A 222 -15.73 -31.09 10.14
C PHE A 222 -14.21 -31.20 9.97
N LEU A 223 -13.56 -30.17 9.39
CA LEU A 223 -12.11 -30.11 9.26
C LEU A 223 -11.43 -30.24 10.62
N LEU A 224 -11.92 -29.51 11.63
CA LEU A 224 -11.36 -29.57 12.98
C LEU A 224 -11.62 -30.92 13.66
N GLN A 225 -12.79 -31.52 13.48
CA GLN A 225 -13.12 -32.85 14.01
C GLN A 225 -12.24 -33.94 13.39
N ALA A 226 -11.94 -33.85 12.09
CA ALA A 226 -11.01 -34.76 11.42
C ALA A 226 -9.59 -34.69 12.03
N LEU A 227 -9.22 -33.55 12.64
CA LEU A 227 -7.96 -33.39 13.37
C LEU A 227 -8.03 -33.88 14.83
N LYS A 228 -9.23 -34.18 15.34
CA LYS A 228 -9.44 -34.77 16.67
C LYS A 228 -9.48 -36.30 16.66
N SER A 229 -9.93 -36.93 15.58
CA SER A 229 -10.26 -38.35 15.56
C SER A 229 -9.07 -39.32 15.65
N GLY A 230 -7.83 -38.81 15.71
CA GLY A 230 -6.62 -39.64 15.77
C GLY A 230 -6.01 -39.87 17.16
N ASN A 231 -6.25 -38.97 18.13
CA ASN A 231 -5.72 -39.05 19.51
C ASN A 231 -6.64 -38.22 20.42
N GLN A 232 -6.79 -38.59 21.71
CA GLN A 232 -7.61 -37.85 22.68
C GLN A 232 -7.21 -36.36 22.84
N ASN A 233 -6.02 -35.97 22.34
CA ASN A 233 -5.59 -34.59 22.20
C ASN A 233 -5.61 -34.17 20.73
N SER A 234 -6.48 -33.24 20.39
CA SER A 234 -6.53 -32.58 19.09
C SER A 234 -5.27 -31.77 18.82
N LYS A 235 -4.72 -31.85 17.60
CA LYS A 235 -3.53 -31.08 17.21
C LYS A 235 -3.82 -29.56 17.25
N PRO A 236 -2.97 -28.73 17.89
CA PRO A 236 -3.12 -27.29 17.88
C PRO A 236 -2.92 -26.69 16.49
N ILE A 237 -3.75 -25.70 16.15
CA ILE A 237 -3.69 -24.99 14.86
C ILE A 237 -3.39 -23.53 15.09
N LEU A 238 -2.37 -23.01 14.39
CA LEU A 238 -2.00 -21.61 14.37
C LEU A 238 -2.44 -20.98 13.04
N PHE A 239 -3.45 -20.11 13.09
CA PHE A 239 -3.86 -19.27 11.97
C PHE A 239 -3.14 -17.93 12.00
N ILE A 240 -2.44 -17.60 10.91
CA ILE A 240 -1.86 -16.29 10.67
C ILE A 240 -2.66 -15.64 9.54
N LEU A 241 -3.32 -14.53 9.83
CA LEU A 241 -4.14 -13.76 8.88
C LEU A 241 -3.41 -12.45 8.55
N ASP A 242 -2.69 -12.41 7.41
CA ASP A 242 -2.06 -11.20 6.89
C ASP A 242 -3.07 -10.28 6.18
N GLU A 243 -2.87 -8.97 6.28
CA GLU A 243 -3.82 -7.94 5.84
C GLU A 243 -5.24 -8.20 6.39
N PHE A 244 -5.32 -8.35 7.72
CA PHE A 244 -6.55 -8.71 8.45
C PHE A 244 -7.74 -7.78 8.15
N ASP A 245 -7.49 -6.50 7.89
CA ASP A 245 -8.52 -5.52 7.55
C ASP A 245 -9.25 -5.81 6.23
N LEU A 246 -8.66 -6.59 5.32
CA LEU A 246 -9.35 -7.06 4.11
C LEU A 246 -10.34 -8.18 4.45
N PHE A 247 -9.99 -9.10 5.37
CA PHE A 247 -10.94 -10.11 5.87
C PHE A 247 -12.12 -9.48 6.61
N ALA A 248 -11.93 -8.34 7.27
CA ALA A 248 -13.01 -7.59 7.90
C ALA A 248 -13.98 -6.95 6.88
N GLN A 249 -13.56 -6.76 5.63
CA GLN A 249 -14.42 -6.23 4.56
C GLN A 249 -15.25 -7.32 3.87
N HIS A 250 -15.01 -8.59 4.16
CA HIS A 250 -15.79 -9.69 3.60
C HIS A 250 -17.26 -9.60 4.04
N LYS A 251 -18.16 -10.04 3.15
CA LYS A 251 -19.60 -10.05 3.42
C LYS A 251 -19.91 -10.86 4.68
N ASN A 252 -20.55 -10.23 5.66
CA ASN A 252 -20.96 -10.82 6.93
C ASN A 252 -19.80 -11.41 7.78
N GLN A 253 -18.53 -11.14 7.45
CA GLN A 253 -17.33 -11.56 8.21
C GLN A 253 -17.38 -13.04 8.66
N THR A 254 -17.84 -13.94 7.78
CA THR A 254 -18.20 -15.31 8.17
C THR A 254 -16.98 -16.09 8.66
N LEU A 255 -15.84 -15.98 7.97
CA LEU A 255 -14.58 -16.60 8.39
C LEU A 255 -14.15 -16.13 9.79
N LEU A 256 -14.12 -14.81 10.03
CA LEU A 256 -13.68 -14.22 11.31
C LEU A 256 -14.61 -14.60 12.45
N TYR A 257 -15.93 -14.58 12.21
CA TYR A 257 -16.92 -15.01 13.19
C TYR A 257 -16.66 -16.45 13.64
N ASN A 258 -16.51 -17.38 12.69
CA ASN A 258 -16.32 -18.79 13.01
C ASN A 258 -14.96 -19.05 13.69
N LEU A 259 -13.88 -18.44 13.21
CA LEU A 259 -12.56 -18.60 13.83
C LEU A 259 -12.54 -18.09 15.28
N PHE A 260 -13.13 -16.93 15.56
CA PHE A 260 -13.19 -16.41 16.93
C PHE A 260 -14.20 -17.14 17.82
N ASP A 261 -15.32 -17.63 17.27
CA ASP A 261 -16.28 -18.46 18.02
C ASP A 261 -15.64 -19.79 18.45
N ILE A 262 -14.84 -20.40 17.58
CA ILE A 262 -14.11 -21.63 17.91
C ILE A 262 -13.00 -21.34 18.92
N ALA A 263 -12.25 -20.25 18.75
CA ALA A 263 -11.22 -19.85 19.70
C ALA A 263 -11.80 -19.54 21.09
N GLN A 264 -13.04 -19.02 21.18
CA GLN A 264 -13.70 -18.72 22.44
C GLN A 264 -14.35 -19.96 23.08
N SER A 265 -14.96 -20.84 22.28
CA SER A 265 -15.63 -22.06 22.78
C SER A 265 -14.65 -23.16 23.21
N ALA A 266 -13.35 -22.97 22.99
CA ALA A 266 -12.25 -23.87 23.37
C ALA A 266 -12.46 -25.33 22.92
N GLN A 267 -13.27 -25.55 21.88
CA GLN A 267 -13.57 -26.89 21.37
C GLN A 267 -12.32 -27.53 20.78
N ALA A 268 -11.46 -26.75 20.12
CA ALA A 268 -10.19 -27.20 19.56
C ALA A 268 -9.12 -26.15 19.90
N PRO A 269 -7.86 -26.55 20.17
CA PRO A 269 -6.77 -25.65 20.46
C PRO A 269 -6.41 -24.83 19.23
N ILE A 270 -6.91 -23.59 19.16
CA ILE A 270 -6.68 -22.70 18.02
C ILE A 270 -6.07 -21.38 18.49
N CYS A 271 -5.01 -20.95 17.82
CA CYS A 271 -4.48 -19.59 17.94
C CYS A 271 -4.73 -18.81 16.65
N VAL A 272 -5.41 -17.66 16.76
CA VAL A 272 -5.66 -16.77 15.62
C VAL A 272 -4.85 -15.49 15.80
N ILE A 273 -3.88 -15.26 14.92
CA ILE A 273 -3.05 -14.05 14.88
C ILE A 273 -3.44 -13.25 13.63
N GLY A 274 -4.06 -12.09 13.81
CA GLY A 274 -4.31 -11.14 12.72
C GLY A 274 -3.21 -10.09 12.64
N VAL A 275 -2.73 -9.81 11.43
CA VAL A 275 -1.72 -8.78 11.16
C VAL A 275 -2.35 -7.67 10.33
N THR A 276 -2.30 -6.44 10.80
CA THR A 276 -2.82 -5.28 10.06
C THR A 276 -1.95 -4.04 10.26
N CYS A 277 -2.08 -3.07 9.35
CA CYS A 277 -1.56 -1.72 9.52
C CYS A 277 -2.59 -0.70 9.97
N ARG A 278 -3.87 -1.06 10.00
CA ARG A 278 -4.95 -0.16 10.43
C ARG A 278 -5.08 -0.14 11.94
N LEU A 279 -5.12 1.06 12.52
CA LEU A 279 -5.34 1.25 13.96
C LEU A 279 -6.82 1.07 14.34
N ASP A 280 -7.72 1.41 13.41
CA ASP A 280 -9.19 1.35 13.53
C ASP A 280 -9.77 -0.04 13.22
N VAL A 281 -8.93 -1.08 13.11
CA VAL A 281 -9.33 -2.42 12.66
C VAL A 281 -10.44 -3.05 13.52
N ILE A 282 -10.50 -2.70 14.81
CA ILE A 282 -11.51 -3.22 15.75
C ILE A 282 -12.89 -2.60 15.51
N GLU A 283 -12.95 -1.40 14.93
CA GLU A 283 -14.19 -0.74 14.56
C GLU A 283 -14.78 -1.30 13.27
N LEU A 284 -13.93 -1.89 12.39
CA LEU A 284 -14.38 -2.61 11.20
C LEU A 284 -15.10 -3.92 11.56
N LEU A 285 -14.86 -4.48 12.74
CA LEU A 285 -15.49 -5.74 13.16
C LEU A 285 -16.95 -5.51 13.55
N GLU A 286 -17.84 -6.38 13.05
CA GLU A 286 -19.23 -6.42 13.49
C GLU A 286 -19.33 -6.68 14.99
N LYS A 287 -20.38 -6.16 15.65
CA LYS A 287 -20.58 -6.32 17.11
C LYS A 287 -20.47 -7.77 17.59
N ARG A 288 -21.02 -8.72 16.81
CA ARG A 288 -21.01 -10.16 17.14
C ARG A 288 -19.63 -10.82 17.03
N VAL A 289 -18.76 -10.31 16.14
CA VAL A 289 -17.39 -10.77 15.94
C VAL A 289 -16.48 -10.13 16.99
N LYS A 290 -16.62 -8.81 17.19
CA LYS A 290 -15.91 -8.04 18.21
C LYS A 290 -16.12 -8.61 19.61
N SER A 291 -17.34 -9.01 19.95
CA SER A 291 -17.64 -9.61 21.27
C SER A 291 -16.94 -10.95 21.52
N ARG A 292 -16.53 -11.68 20.47
CA ARG A 292 -15.87 -12.99 20.57
C ARG A 292 -14.35 -12.89 20.54
N PHE A 293 -13.83 -11.75 20.09
CA PHE A 293 -12.42 -11.46 20.08
C PHE A 293 -11.93 -11.21 21.52
N SER A 294 -10.77 -11.76 21.89
CA SER A 294 -10.22 -11.64 23.25
C SER A 294 -9.71 -10.25 23.62
N HIS A 295 -9.85 -9.26 22.72
CA HIS A 295 -9.38 -7.89 22.84
C HIS A 295 -7.86 -7.72 23.06
N ARG A 296 -7.07 -8.78 22.90
CA ARG A 296 -5.61 -8.74 23.02
C ARG A 296 -4.99 -8.11 21.77
N GLN A 297 -4.28 -6.99 21.96
CA GLN A 297 -3.61 -6.27 20.89
C GLN A 297 -2.13 -6.13 21.19
N LEU A 298 -1.31 -6.39 20.18
CA LEU A 298 0.13 -6.17 20.21
C LEU A 298 0.48 -5.03 19.26
N HIS A 299 0.90 -3.90 19.81
CA HIS A 299 1.18 -2.70 19.05
C HIS A 299 2.68 -2.61 18.71
N LEU A 300 3.03 -2.81 17.45
CA LEU A 300 4.38 -2.72 16.92
C LEU A 300 4.62 -1.33 16.34
N PHE A 301 4.79 -0.34 17.22
CA PHE A 301 5.25 0.98 16.83
C PHE A 301 6.76 1.05 16.73
N ASN A 302 7.23 1.93 15.86
CA ASN A 302 8.65 2.11 15.69
C ASN A 302 9.22 2.94 16.84
N LYS A 303 10.02 2.30 17.69
CA LYS A 303 10.71 2.93 18.83
C LYS A 303 12.21 3.08 18.58
N LEU A 304 12.65 2.97 17.32
CA LEU A 304 14.06 3.04 16.98
C LEU A 304 14.61 4.43 17.28
N THR A 305 15.70 4.47 18.03
CA THR A 305 16.53 5.66 18.22
C THR A 305 17.54 5.76 17.08
N LEU A 306 18.01 6.97 16.72
CA LEU A 306 19.05 7.15 15.70
C LEU A 306 20.29 6.26 15.93
N LYS A 307 20.70 6.08 17.20
CA LYS A 307 21.79 5.17 17.57
C LYS A 307 21.49 3.71 17.19
N GLN A 308 20.27 3.25 17.47
CA GLN A 308 19.82 1.90 17.10
C GLN A 308 19.67 1.75 15.59
N TYR A 309 19.23 2.81 14.89
CA TYR A 309 19.14 2.82 13.43
C TYR A 309 20.52 2.68 12.77
N ARG A 310 21.55 3.35 13.30
CA ARG A 310 22.95 3.19 12.86
C ARG A 310 23.47 1.78 13.15
N GLU A 311 23.16 1.23 14.32
CA GLU A 311 23.53 -0.15 14.66
C GLU A 311 22.81 -1.17 13.75
N MET A 312 21.54 -0.93 13.39
CA MET A 312 20.84 -1.75 12.39
C MET A 312 21.56 -1.72 11.04
N CYS A 313 21.95 -0.52 10.57
CA CYS A 313 22.71 -0.37 9.33
C CYS A 313 24.00 -1.19 9.36
N ARG A 314 24.74 -1.11 10.47
CA ARG A 314 25.93 -1.92 10.72
C ARG A 314 25.63 -3.40 10.61
N GLN A 315 24.59 -3.89 11.28
CA GLN A 315 24.24 -5.30 11.30
C GLN A 315 23.81 -5.84 9.93
N TYR A 316 23.13 -5.03 9.12
CA TYR A 316 22.77 -5.43 7.75
C TYR A 316 24.01 -5.64 6.88
N LEU A 317 25.01 -4.76 6.99
CA LEU A 317 26.23 -4.78 6.18
C LEU A 317 27.35 -5.67 6.74
N SER A 318 27.34 -5.98 8.03
CA SER A 318 28.39 -6.79 8.67
C SER A 318 28.25 -8.28 8.34
N LEU A 319 29.35 -8.99 8.17
CA LEU A 319 29.35 -10.43 7.90
C LEU A 319 29.29 -11.23 9.20
N SER A 320 28.65 -12.41 9.15
CA SER A 320 28.65 -13.36 10.26
C SER A 320 29.98 -14.11 10.33
N ASN A 321 30.29 -14.66 11.52
CA ASN A 321 31.53 -15.41 11.75
C ASN A 321 31.53 -16.80 11.08
N ASP A 322 30.40 -17.23 10.51
CA ASP A 322 30.26 -18.51 9.80
C ASP A 322 30.91 -18.49 8.40
N PHE A 323 31.45 -17.34 7.98
CA PHE A 323 32.09 -17.17 6.68
C PHE A 323 33.48 -17.87 6.65
N PRO A 324 33.86 -18.55 5.56
CA PRO A 324 35.04 -19.40 5.50
C PRO A 324 36.39 -18.66 5.72
N CYS A 325 36.44 -17.34 5.55
CA CYS A 325 37.66 -16.54 5.73
C CYS A 325 37.53 -15.49 6.85
N PRO A 326 38.02 -15.76 8.07
CA PRO A 326 37.86 -14.85 9.21
C PRO A 326 38.63 -13.54 9.05
N ASP A 327 39.80 -13.55 8.41
CA ASP A 327 40.60 -12.34 8.15
C ASP A 327 39.87 -11.37 7.22
N PHE A 328 39.15 -11.90 6.23
CA PHE A 328 38.32 -11.11 5.33
C PHE A 328 37.14 -10.49 6.07
N VAL A 329 36.46 -11.26 6.93
CA VAL A 329 35.35 -10.77 7.76
C VAL A 329 35.80 -9.63 8.68
N GLN A 330 36.96 -9.77 9.32
CA GLN A 330 37.49 -8.72 10.18
C GLN A 330 37.78 -7.43 9.40
N LYS A 331 38.47 -7.53 8.25
CA LYS A 331 38.74 -6.37 7.38
C LYS A 331 37.47 -5.72 6.86
N TRP A 332 36.48 -6.52 6.46
CA TRP A 332 35.18 -6.03 6.00
C TRP A 332 34.44 -5.30 7.11
N ASN A 333 34.28 -5.93 8.28
CA ASN A 333 33.56 -5.36 9.40
C ASN A 333 34.25 -4.11 9.95
N GLN A 334 35.59 -4.03 9.91
CA GLN A 334 36.35 -2.80 10.22
C GLN A 334 36.02 -1.69 9.24
N ASN A 335 36.10 -1.95 7.93
CA ASN A 335 35.74 -0.97 6.90
C ASN A 335 34.30 -0.44 7.06
N ILE A 336 33.33 -1.32 7.35
CA ILE A 336 31.95 -0.89 7.62
C ILE A 336 31.87 0.01 8.87
N ASN A 337 32.63 -0.27 9.92
CA ASN A 337 32.66 0.59 11.10
C ASN A 337 33.23 1.97 10.78
N ASP A 338 34.34 2.03 10.05
CA ASP A 338 34.98 3.27 9.64
C ASP A 338 34.04 4.11 8.76
N LEU A 339 33.36 3.45 7.82
CA LEU A 339 32.34 4.07 6.96
C LEU A 339 31.19 4.69 7.76
N LEU A 340 30.69 4.00 8.79
CA LEU A 340 29.63 4.50 9.66
C LEU A 340 30.08 5.66 10.57
N HIS A 341 31.40 5.80 10.78
CA HIS A 341 31.97 6.93 11.50
C HIS A 341 32.15 8.19 10.63
N GLU A 342 32.11 8.06 9.30
CA GLU A 342 32.22 9.18 8.38
C GLU A 342 31.06 10.18 8.52
N VAL A 343 31.36 11.48 8.40
CA VAL A 343 30.37 12.56 8.58
C VAL A 343 29.30 12.52 7.48
N SER A 344 29.71 12.29 6.23
CA SER A 344 28.80 12.20 5.07
C SER A 344 27.73 11.12 5.26
N VAL A 345 28.13 9.92 5.71
CA VAL A 345 27.24 8.78 5.94
C VAL A 345 26.35 9.02 7.16
N LYS A 346 26.87 9.62 8.23
CA LYS A 346 26.07 10.01 9.40
C LYS A 346 24.96 10.98 9.06
N ASP A 347 25.27 12.00 8.25
CA ASP A 347 24.30 13.01 7.81
C ASP A 347 23.22 12.39 6.92
N ILE A 348 23.60 11.47 6.01
CA ILE A 348 22.64 10.75 5.16
C ILE A 348 21.72 9.87 5.99
N LEU A 349 22.27 9.10 6.94
CA LEU A 349 21.46 8.25 7.81
C LEU A 349 20.52 9.07 8.69
N GLU A 350 20.95 10.25 9.16
CA GLU A 350 20.11 11.16 9.92
C GLU A 350 18.98 11.75 9.07
N ARG A 351 19.28 12.22 7.85
CA ARG A 351 18.26 12.68 6.90
C ARG A 351 17.26 11.59 6.54
N GLN A 352 17.75 10.38 6.26
CA GLN A 352 16.88 9.24 5.97
C GLN A 352 15.98 8.93 7.17
N PHE A 353 16.54 8.91 8.37
CA PHE A 353 15.79 8.67 9.60
C PHE A 353 14.72 9.74 9.87
N SER A 354 15.00 11.01 9.53
CA SER A 354 14.02 12.10 9.58
C SER A 354 12.89 11.94 8.56
N LEU A 355 13.16 11.36 7.39
CA LEU A 355 12.14 11.10 6.36
C LEU A 355 11.32 9.86 6.70
N SER A 356 11.98 8.76 7.04
CA SER A 356 11.36 7.48 7.36
C SER A 356 12.12 6.79 8.48
N ASN A 357 11.41 6.47 9.56
CA ASN A 357 12.00 5.72 10.67
C ASN A 357 12.02 4.21 10.37
N ASP A 358 11.40 3.74 9.30
CA ASP A 358 11.18 2.32 9.06
C ASP A 358 12.42 1.54 8.56
N VAL A 359 12.42 0.22 8.83
CA VAL A 359 13.49 -0.68 8.40
C VAL A 359 13.51 -0.84 6.88
N ARG A 360 12.35 -0.73 6.21
CA ARG A 360 12.30 -0.83 4.74
C ARG A 360 12.96 0.36 4.07
N GLY A 361 12.78 1.59 4.58
CA GLY A 361 13.55 2.75 4.11
C GLY A 361 15.07 2.54 4.20
N LEU A 362 15.55 1.96 5.30
CA LEU A 362 16.98 1.60 5.43
C LEU A 362 17.40 0.57 4.38
N ILE A 363 16.63 -0.50 4.18
CA ILE A 363 16.92 -1.53 3.17
C ILE A 363 16.97 -0.91 1.77
N SER A 364 16.05 -0.02 1.43
CA SER A 364 16.08 0.72 0.16
C SER A 364 17.36 1.55 0.00
N LEU A 365 17.82 2.21 1.07
CA LEU A 365 19.08 2.97 1.06
C LEU A 365 20.30 2.05 0.88
N LEU A 366 20.30 0.85 1.45
CA LEU A 366 21.40 -0.11 1.36
C LEU A 366 21.42 -0.92 0.06
N THR A 367 20.33 -0.91 -0.71
CA THR A 367 20.21 -1.71 -1.92
C THR A 367 21.22 -1.29 -2.99
N TYR A 368 21.36 0.00 -3.26
CA TYR A 368 22.31 0.48 -4.28
C TYR A 368 23.78 0.18 -3.91
N PRO A 369 24.27 0.51 -2.68
CA PRO A 369 25.64 0.18 -2.28
C PRO A 369 25.96 -1.30 -2.38
N VAL A 370 25.03 -2.19 -1.99
CA VAL A 370 25.25 -3.65 -2.08
C VAL A 370 25.26 -4.16 -3.52
N CYS A 371 24.50 -3.54 -4.41
CA CYS A 371 24.51 -3.87 -5.83
C CYS A 371 25.81 -3.47 -6.54
N GLN A 372 26.51 -2.43 -6.07
CA GLN A 372 27.78 -1.97 -6.67
C GLN A 372 28.99 -2.83 -6.29
N ILE A 373 28.88 -3.66 -5.25
CA ILE A 373 29.95 -4.56 -4.81
C ILE A 373 30.33 -5.48 -5.98
N SER A 374 31.57 -5.38 -6.44
CA SER A 374 32.11 -6.14 -7.57
C SER A 374 33.63 -6.24 -7.46
N SER A 375 34.27 -7.08 -8.26
CA SER A 375 35.74 -7.20 -8.24
C SER A 375 36.44 -5.86 -8.56
N SER A 376 35.78 -4.96 -9.29
CA SER A 376 36.23 -3.58 -9.56
C SER A 376 35.95 -2.58 -8.43
N HIS A 377 34.96 -2.86 -7.57
CA HIS A 377 34.57 -2.02 -6.44
C HIS A 377 34.34 -2.89 -5.20
N PRO A 378 35.43 -3.33 -4.54
CA PRO A 378 35.36 -4.36 -3.51
C PRO A 378 34.92 -3.82 -2.13
N GLN A 379 34.83 -2.51 -1.95
CA GLN A 379 34.52 -1.86 -0.69
C GLN A 379 33.33 -0.92 -0.86
N VAL A 380 32.45 -0.87 0.14
CA VAL A 380 31.37 0.12 0.18
C VAL A 380 31.95 1.46 0.60
N THR A 381 31.72 2.50 -0.19
CA THR A 381 32.22 3.85 0.04
C THR A 381 31.10 4.82 0.39
N ALA A 382 31.45 5.98 0.98
CA ALA A 382 30.46 7.02 1.25
C ALA A 382 29.82 7.59 -0.02
N ALA A 383 30.55 7.60 -1.14
CA ALA A 383 30.00 8.01 -2.43
C ALA A 383 28.81 7.14 -2.85
N ASP A 384 28.83 5.84 -2.53
CA ASP A 384 27.72 4.92 -2.82
C ASP A 384 26.47 5.27 -2.01
N PHE A 385 26.64 5.65 -0.75
CA PHE A 385 25.55 6.13 0.11
C PHE A 385 24.97 7.45 -0.39
N VAL A 386 25.82 8.40 -0.80
CA VAL A 386 25.40 9.67 -1.39
C VAL A 386 24.57 9.42 -2.66
N MET A 387 25.05 8.55 -3.55
CA MET A 387 24.35 8.19 -4.78
C MET A 387 23.03 7.48 -4.50
N SER A 388 23.01 6.53 -3.56
CA SER A 388 21.78 5.85 -3.15
C SER A 388 20.74 6.82 -2.62
N PHE A 389 21.15 7.71 -1.71
CA PHE A 389 20.26 8.72 -1.16
C PHE A 389 19.71 9.64 -2.27
N LYS A 390 20.55 10.05 -3.22
CA LYS A 390 20.11 10.84 -4.39
C LYS A 390 19.05 10.11 -5.22
N PHE A 391 19.19 8.80 -5.43
CA PHE A 391 18.17 8.03 -6.15
C PHE A 391 16.85 7.97 -5.39
N LEU A 392 16.88 7.84 -4.06
CA LEU A 392 15.68 7.80 -3.22
C LEU A 392 15.01 9.17 -3.05
N SER A 393 15.80 10.24 -2.99
CA SER A 393 15.30 11.61 -2.81
C SER A 393 14.94 12.28 -4.13
N ASN A 394 15.10 11.61 -5.27
CA ASN A 394 14.85 12.22 -6.58
C ASN A 394 13.35 12.43 -6.80
N ASP A 395 12.99 13.65 -7.19
CA ASP A 395 11.60 13.95 -7.55
C ASP A 395 11.30 13.39 -8.95
N THR A 396 10.36 12.45 -8.99
CA THR A 396 9.95 11.77 -10.22
C THR A 396 9.27 12.72 -11.20
N LYS A 397 8.49 13.69 -10.71
CA LYS A 397 7.83 14.69 -11.57
C LYS A 397 8.86 15.60 -12.22
N SER A 398 9.81 16.13 -11.46
CA SER A 398 10.91 16.95 -12.00
C SER A 398 11.73 16.18 -13.03
N SER A 399 11.98 14.88 -12.79
CA SER A 399 12.68 14.01 -13.75
C SER A 399 11.88 13.79 -15.05
N MET A 400 10.55 13.62 -14.96
CA MET A 400 9.68 13.53 -16.14
C MET A 400 9.69 14.83 -16.96
N LEU A 401 9.74 15.99 -16.30
CA LEU A 401 9.83 17.30 -16.98
C LEU A 401 11.15 17.50 -17.76
N HIS A 402 12.21 16.75 -17.47
CA HIS A 402 13.41 16.77 -18.30
C HIS A 402 13.25 15.98 -19.60
N GLY A 403 12.32 15.01 -19.64
CA GLY A 403 12.11 14.12 -20.79
C GLY A 403 11.06 14.62 -21.80
N ILE A 404 10.29 15.65 -21.46
CA ILE A 404 9.27 16.22 -22.36
C ILE A 404 9.91 17.11 -23.43
N SER A 405 9.22 17.26 -24.55
CA SER A 405 9.66 18.13 -25.65
C SER A 405 9.58 19.62 -25.28
N THR A 406 10.30 20.44 -26.03
CA THR A 406 10.29 21.90 -25.86
C THR A 406 8.88 22.50 -26.06
N LEU A 407 8.06 21.92 -26.96
CA LEU A 407 6.68 22.33 -27.17
C LEU A 407 5.82 22.04 -25.93
N GLU A 408 5.94 20.85 -25.36
CA GLU A 408 5.21 20.44 -24.16
C GLU A 408 5.61 21.30 -22.95
N LEU A 409 6.91 21.62 -22.84
CA LEU A 409 7.41 22.54 -21.81
C LEU A 409 6.79 23.93 -21.96
N CYS A 410 6.67 24.46 -23.18
CA CYS A 410 5.97 25.72 -23.44
C CYS A 410 4.49 25.67 -23.03
N LEU A 411 3.81 24.55 -23.27
CA LEU A 411 2.42 24.37 -22.85
C LEU A 411 2.29 24.34 -21.33
N ILE A 412 3.21 23.69 -20.62
CA ILE A 412 3.22 23.70 -19.14
C ILE A 412 3.46 25.11 -18.61
N ILE A 413 4.32 25.91 -19.23
CA ILE A 413 4.53 27.32 -18.84
C ILE A 413 3.28 28.16 -19.10
N ALA A 414 2.61 27.98 -20.24
CA ALA A 414 1.32 28.62 -20.51
C ALA A 414 0.28 28.25 -19.44
N MET A 415 0.19 26.97 -19.06
CA MET A 415 -0.72 26.50 -18.00
C MET A 415 -0.37 27.09 -16.64
N LYS A 416 0.91 27.17 -16.29
CA LYS A 416 1.38 27.84 -15.07
C LYS A 416 0.89 29.29 -15.06
N HIS A 417 1.11 30.03 -16.15
CA HIS A 417 0.67 31.43 -16.24
C HIS A 417 -0.84 31.58 -16.13
N LEU A 418 -1.62 30.69 -16.76
CA LEU A 418 -3.08 30.69 -16.58
C LEU A 418 -3.47 30.40 -15.13
N THR A 419 -2.77 29.48 -14.47
CA THR A 419 -3.00 29.15 -13.06
C THR A 419 -2.66 30.34 -12.16
N ASP A 420 -1.60 31.09 -12.46
CA ASP A 420 -1.19 32.28 -11.71
C ASP A 420 -2.17 33.46 -11.95
N ILE A 421 -2.58 33.69 -13.21
CA ILE A 421 -3.50 34.77 -13.59
C ILE A 421 -4.91 34.55 -13.03
N TYR A 422 -5.39 33.31 -13.05
CA TYR A 422 -6.74 32.95 -12.61
C TYR A 422 -6.76 32.28 -11.24
N GLU A 423 -5.74 32.49 -10.40
CA GLU A 423 -5.69 32.04 -9.00
C GLU A 423 -6.05 30.57 -8.75
N GLY A 424 -5.59 29.67 -9.64
CA GLY A 424 -5.82 28.22 -9.51
C GLY A 424 -7.08 27.69 -10.17
N GLU A 425 -7.86 28.53 -10.86
CA GLU A 425 -9.02 28.09 -11.65
C GLU A 425 -8.60 27.16 -12.80
N PRO A 426 -9.45 26.18 -13.18
CA PRO A 426 -9.15 25.24 -14.24
C PRO A 426 -9.20 25.91 -15.62
N PHE A 427 -8.39 25.39 -16.54
CA PHE A 427 -8.27 25.90 -17.91
C PHE A 427 -8.69 24.85 -18.94
N ASN A 428 -9.07 25.29 -20.13
CA ASN A 428 -9.32 24.43 -21.29
C ASN A 428 -8.17 24.52 -22.31
N PHE A 429 -8.20 23.68 -23.35
CA PHE A 429 -7.15 23.68 -24.37
C PHE A 429 -7.07 25.01 -25.14
N GLU A 430 -8.21 25.64 -25.44
CA GLU A 430 -8.24 26.91 -26.17
C GLU A 430 -7.54 28.04 -25.42
N MET A 431 -7.73 28.13 -24.10
CA MET A 431 -7.04 29.11 -23.25
C MET A 431 -5.53 28.90 -23.30
N VAL A 432 -5.08 27.65 -23.13
CA VAL A 432 -3.65 27.29 -23.21
C VAL A 432 -3.07 27.59 -24.58
N TYR A 433 -3.78 27.21 -25.65
CA TYR A 433 -3.36 27.45 -27.03
C TYR A 433 -3.27 28.95 -27.34
N SER A 434 -4.21 29.75 -26.83
CA SER A 434 -4.20 31.21 -26.99
C SER A 434 -2.97 31.84 -26.32
N GLU A 435 -2.62 31.39 -25.12
CA GLU A 435 -1.46 31.90 -24.36
C GLU A 435 -0.14 31.46 -24.99
N TYR A 436 -0.06 30.22 -25.44
CA TYR A 436 1.05 29.72 -26.24
C TYR A 436 1.23 30.52 -27.54
N LEU A 437 0.15 30.82 -28.27
CA LEU A 437 0.22 31.62 -29.49
C LEU A 437 0.69 33.06 -29.23
N LYS A 438 0.29 33.69 -28.11
CA LYS A 438 0.81 35.02 -27.72
C LYS A 438 2.32 34.98 -27.54
N PHE A 439 2.85 33.91 -26.93
CA PHE A 439 4.28 33.73 -26.76
C PHE A 439 5.00 33.47 -28.09
N ALA A 440 4.54 32.49 -28.86
CA ALA A 440 5.19 32.06 -30.10
C ALA A 440 5.21 33.17 -31.18
N LYS A 441 4.19 34.04 -31.22
CA LYS A 441 4.14 35.18 -32.17
C LYS A 441 5.01 36.37 -31.75
N ARG A 442 5.26 36.56 -30.45
CA ARG A 442 6.00 37.72 -29.92
C ARG A 442 7.51 37.55 -29.96
N ARG A 443 8.03 36.33 -29.90
CA ARG A 443 9.47 36.06 -29.82
C ARG A 443 9.98 35.38 -31.09
N ALA A 444 10.86 36.07 -31.81
CA ALA A 444 11.55 35.52 -32.96
C ALA A 444 12.52 34.42 -32.50
N GLY A 445 12.23 33.16 -32.80
CA GLY A 445 13.07 32.01 -32.44
C GLY A 445 12.32 30.73 -32.13
N ILE A 446 11.02 30.81 -31.81
CA ILE A 446 10.19 29.62 -31.54
C ILE A 446 9.37 29.27 -32.78
N GLN A 447 9.45 28.00 -33.19
CA GLN A 447 8.65 27.48 -34.29
C GLN A 447 7.17 27.50 -33.92
N VAL A 448 6.34 28.14 -34.73
CA VAL A 448 4.89 28.13 -34.58
C VAL A 448 4.36 26.80 -35.15
N TYR A 449 3.95 25.90 -34.26
CA TYR A 449 3.32 24.63 -34.62
C TYR A 449 1.82 24.79 -34.94
N GLU A 450 1.30 23.92 -35.82
CA GLU A 450 -0.13 23.83 -36.13
C GLU A 450 -0.96 23.35 -34.92
N LYS A 451 -2.22 23.78 -34.84
CA LYS A 451 -3.15 23.45 -33.74
C LYS A 451 -3.22 21.93 -33.48
N ALA A 452 -3.23 21.11 -34.53
CA ALA A 452 -3.28 19.64 -34.40
C ALA A 452 -2.03 19.06 -33.71
N VAL A 453 -0.85 19.61 -33.97
CA VAL A 453 0.41 19.20 -33.34
C VAL A 453 0.40 19.60 -31.86
N VAL A 454 -0.07 20.81 -31.56
CA VAL A 454 -0.19 21.30 -30.18
C VAL A 454 -1.23 20.49 -29.39
N MET A 455 -2.33 20.10 -30.03
CA MET A 455 -3.34 19.21 -29.42
C MET A 455 -2.75 17.84 -29.12
N LYS A 456 -1.92 17.28 -30.01
CA LYS A 456 -1.23 16.00 -29.76
C LYS A 456 -0.25 16.10 -28.57
N ALA A 457 0.49 17.19 -28.46
CA ALA A 457 1.37 17.46 -27.31
C ALA A 457 0.57 17.61 -26.00
N TYR A 458 -0.58 18.28 -26.06
CA TYR A 458 -1.50 18.41 -24.92
C TYR A 458 -2.08 17.06 -24.48
N GLU A 459 -2.51 16.21 -25.42
CA GLU A 459 -2.96 14.85 -25.13
C GLU A 459 -1.83 13.99 -24.53
N HIS A 460 -0.59 14.18 -24.96
CA HIS A 460 0.57 13.50 -24.37
C HIS A 460 0.82 13.95 -22.92
N LEU A 461 0.74 15.25 -22.62
CA LEU A 461 0.82 15.76 -21.23
C LEU A 461 -0.28 15.20 -20.33
N GLN A 462 -1.49 15.02 -20.86
CA GLN A 462 -2.58 14.35 -20.16
C GLN A 462 -2.28 12.87 -19.94
N ALA A 463 -1.71 12.17 -20.94
CA ALA A 463 -1.32 10.77 -20.82
C ALA A 463 -0.21 10.55 -19.78
N LEU A 464 0.68 11.54 -19.59
CA LEU A 464 1.71 11.55 -18.55
C LEU A 464 1.18 11.95 -17.16
N GLU A 465 -0.13 12.21 -17.01
CA GLU A 465 -0.75 12.70 -15.78
C GLU A 465 -0.11 13.97 -15.19
N LEU A 466 0.54 14.78 -16.04
CA LEU A 466 1.01 16.12 -15.65
C LEU A 466 -0.16 17.12 -15.60
N ILE A 467 -1.25 16.78 -16.27
CA ILE A 467 -2.51 17.51 -16.30
C ILE A 467 -3.63 16.51 -16.02
N ARG A 468 -4.60 16.92 -15.20
CA ARG A 468 -5.76 16.08 -14.88
C ARG A 468 -7.04 16.79 -15.25
N GLY A 469 -7.95 16.06 -15.90
CA GLY A 469 -9.30 16.55 -16.10
C GLY A 469 -10.07 16.59 -14.80
N LEU A 470 -10.83 17.68 -14.61
CA LEU A 470 -11.92 17.68 -13.65
C LEU A 470 -12.97 16.70 -14.18
N ASN A 471 -12.85 15.44 -13.78
CA ASN A 471 -13.93 14.51 -13.94
C ASN A 471 -15.07 15.06 -13.09
N SER A 472 -16.23 15.33 -13.71
CA SER A 472 -17.47 15.66 -13.02
C SER A 472 -17.84 14.47 -12.12
N SER A 473 -17.27 14.48 -10.94
CA SER A 473 -17.38 13.44 -9.92
C SER A 473 -18.67 13.74 -9.17
N GLY A 474 -19.83 13.47 -9.77
CA GLY A 474 -21.09 13.66 -9.07
C GLY A 474 -22.36 13.83 -9.90
N SER A 475 -22.32 13.93 -11.24
CA SER A 475 -23.56 14.01 -12.01
C SER A 475 -23.76 12.78 -12.87
N MET A 476 -24.57 11.84 -12.38
CA MET A 476 -25.27 10.81 -13.16
C MET A 476 -26.35 11.47 -14.05
N THR A 477 -26.00 12.53 -14.77
CA THR A 477 -26.85 13.14 -15.79
C THR A 477 -26.00 13.50 -17.00
N SER A 478 -26.42 12.94 -18.14
CA SER A 478 -26.26 13.54 -19.47
C SER A 478 -24.88 13.43 -20.13
N GLY A 479 -24.55 12.25 -20.66
CA GLY A 479 -24.45 11.96 -22.10
C GLY A 479 -23.80 12.93 -23.11
N VAL A 480 -23.22 14.05 -22.73
CA VAL A 480 -22.48 14.94 -23.63
C VAL A 480 -21.02 14.89 -23.20
N GLN A 481 -20.24 14.00 -23.82
CA GLN A 481 -18.79 14.11 -23.77
C GLN A 481 -18.44 15.48 -24.32
N ALA A 482 -18.02 16.40 -23.45
CA ALA A 482 -17.48 17.68 -23.88
C ALA A 482 -16.38 17.39 -24.92
N LEU A 483 -16.42 18.14 -26.04
CA LEU A 483 -15.39 18.07 -27.06
C LEU A 483 -14.01 18.22 -26.37
N LYS A 484 -13.04 17.43 -26.82
CA LYS A 484 -11.73 17.30 -26.15
C LYS A 484 -11.06 18.66 -25.86
N GLU A 485 -11.25 19.65 -26.73
CA GLU A 485 -10.69 20.99 -26.62
C GLU A 485 -11.30 21.83 -25.47
N TYR A 486 -12.54 21.55 -25.08
CA TYR A 486 -13.28 22.32 -24.08
C TYR A 486 -13.37 21.62 -22.72
N LYS A 487 -12.66 20.50 -22.54
CA LYS A 487 -12.59 19.84 -21.25
C LYS A 487 -11.73 20.67 -20.29
N LEU A 488 -12.29 20.99 -19.14
CA LEU A 488 -11.58 21.68 -18.06
C LEU A 488 -10.55 20.75 -17.41
N MET A 489 -9.33 21.26 -17.28
CA MET A 489 -8.19 20.56 -16.73
C MET A 489 -7.48 21.39 -15.65
N THR A 490 -6.72 20.71 -14.80
CA THR A 490 -5.85 21.29 -13.78
C THR A 490 -4.42 20.82 -13.95
N LEU A 491 -3.47 21.72 -13.68
CA LEU A 491 -2.04 21.42 -13.71
C LEU A 491 -1.62 20.69 -12.42
N LEU A 492 -0.92 19.56 -12.54
CA LEU A 492 -0.42 18.77 -11.39
C LEU A 492 1.06 19.01 -11.08
N VAL A 493 1.67 20.03 -11.70
CA VAL A 493 3.08 20.41 -11.53
C VAL A 493 3.17 21.62 -10.63
N HIS A 494 3.98 21.53 -9.57
CA HIS A 494 4.22 22.66 -8.68
C HIS A 494 5.17 23.68 -9.35
N PRO A 495 4.98 25.01 -9.19
CA PRO A 495 5.84 26.02 -9.82
C PRO A 495 7.33 25.84 -9.51
N ALA A 496 7.67 25.44 -8.27
CA ALA A 496 9.06 25.16 -7.89
C ALA A 496 9.66 23.98 -8.69
N GLN A 497 8.89 22.92 -8.96
CA GLN A 497 9.35 21.77 -9.76
C GLN A 497 9.63 22.20 -11.21
N LEU A 498 8.80 23.07 -11.76
CA LEU A 498 9.01 23.61 -13.11
C LEU A 498 10.27 24.47 -13.19
N LEU A 499 10.51 25.33 -12.21
CA LEU A 499 11.73 26.17 -12.17
C LEU A 499 13.00 25.32 -12.04
N ASP A 500 12.98 24.31 -11.16
CA ASP A 500 14.09 23.38 -10.99
C ASP A 500 14.37 22.57 -12.27
N ALA A 501 13.29 22.11 -12.93
CA ALA A 501 13.39 21.40 -14.19
C ALA A 501 13.95 22.29 -15.31
N LEU A 502 13.53 23.55 -15.41
CA LEU A 502 14.00 24.51 -16.41
C LEU A 502 15.49 24.82 -16.30
N GLN A 503 16.04 24.83 -15.08
CA GLN A 503 17.46 25.01 -14.86
C GLN A 503 18.29 23.83 -15.37
N LYS A 504 17.77 22.60 -15.18
CA LYS A 504 18.45 21.34 -15.50
C LYS A 504 18.13 20.81 -16.91
N TYR A 505 17.17 21.41 -17.61
CA TYR A 505 16.74 20.97 -18.94
C TYR A 505 17.85 21.13 -20.00
N PRO A 506 18.19 20.06 -20.76
CA PRO A 506 19.28 20.10 -21.74
C PRO A 506 18.91 21.01 -22.92
N ASN A 507 19.81 21.92 -23.29
CA ASN A 507 19.63 22.83 -24.45
C ASN A 507 18.32 23.63 -24.44
N CYS A 508 17.82 24.02 -23.26
CA CYS A 508 16.61 24.82 -23.16
C CYS A 508 16.82 26.22 -23.79
N PRO A 509 16.02 26.61 -24.81
CA PRO A 509 16.09 27.94 -25.40
C PRO A 509 15.97 29.06 -24.36
N THR A 510 16.80 30.09 -24.50
CA THR A 510 16.85 31.24 -23.59
C THR A 510 15.51 31.96 -23.47
N GLU A 511 14.73 31.97 -24.56
CA GLU A 511 13.43 32.61 -24.64
C GLU A 511 12.42 31.93 -23.70
N ILE A 512 12.50 30.61 -23.56
CA ILE A 512 11.59 29.82 -22.72
C ILE A 512 11.92 30.04 -21.25
N LYS A 513 13.20 30.06 -20.88
CA LYS A 513 13.62 30.36 -19.50
C LYS A 513 13.16 31.75 -19.07
N GLN A 514 13.37 32.75 -19.93
CA GLN A 514 12.93 34.12 -19.66
C GLN A 514 11.41 34.22 -19.54
N TRP A 515 10.66 33.51 -20.38
CA TRP A 515 9.20 33.52 -20.32
C TRP A 515 8.68 32.86 -19.03
N ALA A 516 9.25 31.74 -18.62
CA ALA A 516 8.86 31.08 -17.37
C ALA A 516 9.16 31.91 -16.11
N SER A 517 10.21 32.74 -16.16
CA SER A 517 10.56 33.67 -15.07
C SER A 517 9.73 34.95 -15.06
N GLN A 518 9.06 35.29 -16.15
CA GLN A 518 8.14 36.42 -16.21
C GLN A 518 6.85 36.00 -15.49
N SER A 519 6.79 36.25 -14.18
CA SER A 519 5.52 36.33 -13.48
C SER A 519 4.73 37.48 -14.10
N ILE A 520 3.66 37.13 -14.82
CA ILE A 520 2.77 38.09 -15.46
C ILE A 520 2.00 38.77 -14.33
N ASN A 521 2.45 39.95 -13.92
CA ASN A 521 1.62 40.92 -13.21
C ASN A 521 0.82 41.72 -14.23
#